data_AF-A0A371YNQ7-F1
#
_entry.id   AF-A0A371YNQ7-F1
#
_cell.length_a   1.000
_cell.length_b   1.000
_cell.length_c   1.000
_cell.angle_alpha   90.00
_cell.angle_beta   90.00
_cell.angle_gamma   90.00
#
_symmetry.space_group_name_H-M   'P 1'
#
loop_
_entity.id
_entity.type
_entity.pdbx_description
1 polymer ?
#
loop_
_entity_poly.entity_id
_entity_poly.type
_entity_poly.pdbx_seq_one_letter_code
_entity_poly.pdbx_strand_id
1 'polypeptide(L)'
;MTSKVYLALQDNDTSRYIIEAIEQDNPEATIQYLPAMIRVESVGELVIRAETVSEKLGQDWDIQELQLNMITLGGNVDEDDDTFTLKWN
;
A
#
# COMPACT_ATOMS: atom_id res chain seq x y z
N MET A 1 -6.32 22.42 0.09
CA MET A 1 -6.87 21.30 0.88
C MET A 1 -6.06 20.09 0.50
N THR A 2 -5.39 19.44 1.43
CA THR A 2 -4.58 18.26 1.11
C THR A 2 -5.54 17.08 0.89
N SER A 3 -5.65 16.62 -0.35
CA SER A 3 -6.50 15.48 -0.70
C SER A 3 -5.91 14.21 -0.08
N LYS A 4 -6.76 13.32 0.42
CA LYS A 4 -6.33 12.04 0.98
C LYS A 4 -6.28 11.00 -0.12
N VAL A 5 -5.18 10.28 -0.22
CA VAL A 5 -5.09 9.07 -1.04
C VAL A 5 -5.55 7.87 -0.22
N TYR A 6 -6.07 6.85 -0.90
CA TYR A 6 -6.39 5.60 -0.24
C TYR A 6 -6.02 4.40 -1.11
N LEU A 7 -5.72 3.29 -0.45
CA LEU A 7 -5.49 1.98 -1.05
C LEU A 7 -6.32 0.96 -0.28
N ALA A 8 -6.98 0.05 -0.97
CA ALA A 8 -7.74 -1.03 -0.37
C ALA A 8 -7.27 -2.37 -0.92
N LEU A 9 -6.86 -3.25 -0.01
CA LEU A 9 -6.35 -4.59 -0.28
C LEU A 9 -7.32 -5.64 0.27
N GLN A 10 -7.28 -6.85 -0.29
CA GLN A 10 -7.99 -8.00 0.27
C GLN A 10 -7.41 -8.37 1.65
N ASP A 11 -8.25 -8.80 2.60
CA ASP A 11 -7.73 -9.32 3.87
C ASP A 11 -7.22 -10.76 3.68
N ASN A 12 -5.94 -10.88 3.33
CA ASN A 12 -5.20 -12.13 3.23
C ASN A 12 -3.81 -12.00 3.87
N ASP A 13 -3.09 -13.12 4.01
CA ASP A 13 -1.78 -13.14 4.65
C ASP A 13 -0.77 -12.18 3.98
N THR A 14 -0.65 -12.21 2.65
CA THR A 14 0.27 -11.33 1.90
C THR A 14 -0.02 -9.85 2.14
N SER A 15 -1.30 -9.47 2.13
CA SER A 15 -1.72 -8.09 2.35
C SER A 15 -1.36 -7.60 3.74
N ARG A 16 -1.36 -8.47 4.77
CA ARG A 16 -0.92 -8.06 6.11
C ARG A 16 0.55 -7.64 6.13
N TYR A 17 1.43 -8.37 5.46
CA TYR A 17 2.84 -7.99 5.34
C TYR A 17 3.02 -6.70 4.53
N ILE A 18 2.26 -6.53 3.45
CA ILE A 18 2.25 -5.28 2.67
C ILE A 18 1.84 -4.11 3.57
N ILE A 19 0.81 -4.28 4.40
CA ILE A 19 0.32 -3.25 5.31
C ILE A 19 1.35 -2.90 6.39
N GLU A 20 2.06 -3.89 6.94
CA GLU A 20 3.15 -3.64 7.90
C GLU A 20 4.33 -2.87 7.26
N ALA A 21 4.65 -3.16 5.99
CA ALA A 21 5.63 -2.38 5.25
C ALA A 21 5.16 -0.94 5.02
N ILE A 22 3.89 -0.76 4.62
CA ILE A 22 3.28 0.56 4.43
C ILE A 22 3.28 1.37 5.73
N GLU A 23 2.95 0.75 6.86
CA GLU A 23 2.97 1.41 8.18
C GLU A 23 4.37 1.90 8.55
N GLN A 24 5.39 1.10 8.24
CA GLN A 24 6.78 1.45 8.47
C GLN A 24 7.25 2.60 7.58
N ASP A 25 6.90 2.55 6.29
CA ASP A 25 7.34 3.54 5.29
C ASP A 25 6.52 4.84 5.33
N ASN A 26 5.28 4.78 5.81
CA ASN A 26 4.33 5.89 5.87
C ASN A 26 3.78 6.03 7.29
N PRO A 27 4.53 6.62 8.23
CA PRO A 27 4.09 6.76 9.62
C PRO A 27 2.84 7.64 9.79
N GLU A 28 2.48 8.43 8.78
CA GLU A 28 1.26 9.25 8.77
C GLU A 28 0.04 8.51 8.18
N ALA A 29 0.23 7.31 7.64
CA ALA A 29 -0.87 6.51 7.10
C ALA A 29 -1.77 5.97 8.22
N THR A 30 -3.08 5.94 7.93
CA THR A 30 -4.11 5.38 8.80
C THR A 30 -4.61 4.07 8.21
N ILE A 31 -4.53 3.00 8.99
CA ILE A 31 -4.91 1.64 8.57
C ILE A 31 -6.26 1.29 9.21
N GLN A 32 -7.18 0.77 8.38
CA GLN A 32 -8.53 0.38 8.77
C GLN A 32 -8.78 -1.06 8.35
N TYR A 33 -8.98 -1.94 9.32
CA TYR A 33 -9.36 -3.33 9.09
C TYR A 33 -10.88 -3.43 8.98
N LEU A 34 -11.37 -3.78 7.80
CA LEU A 34 -12.79 -3.97 7.50
C LEU A 34 -13.07 -5.45 7.21
N PRO A 35 -14.32 -5.92 7.29
CA PRO A 35 -14.65 -7.30 6.91
C PRO A 35 -14.23 -7.59 5.46
N ALA A 36 -13.35 -8.58 5.26
CA ALA A 36 -12.79 -9.03 3.97
C ALA A 36 -11.82 -8.07 3.26
N MET A 37 -11.48 -6.91 3.83
CA MET A 37 -10.56 -5.97 3.21
C MET A 37 -9.82 -5.10 4.22
N ILE A 38 -8.63 -4.65 3.86
CA ILE A 38 -7.84 -3.70 4.63
C ILE A 38 -7.73 -2.41 3.82
N ARG A 39 -8.08 -1.28 4.42
CA ARG A 39 -8.03 0.03 3.79
C ARG A 39 -6.96 0.88 4.46
N VAL A 40 -6.05 1.43 3.66
CA VAL A 40 -5.04 2.39 4.06
C VAL A 40 -5.40 3.76 3.50
N GLU A 41 -5.28 4.79 4.31
CA GLU A 41 -5.44 6.18 3.90
C GLU A 41 -4.23 6.98 4.30
N SER A 42 -3.72 7.85 3.42
CA SER A 42 -2.64 8.78 3.76
C SER A 42 -2.96 10.18 3.22
N VAL A 43 -2.39 11.20 3.87
CA VAL A 43 -2.58 12.59 3.48
C VAL A 43 -1.50 12.97 2.48
N GLY A 44 -1.88 13.38 1.27
CA GLY A 44 -0.94 13.82 0.23
C GLY A 44 -0.33 12.66 -0.57
N GLU A 45 0.41 11.77 0.09
CA GLU A 45 1.21 10.72 -0.55
C GLU A 45 1.16 9.39 0.23
N LEU A 46 1.16 8.27 -0.49
CA LEU A 46 1.34 6.91 0.04
C LEU A 46 2.36 6.18 -0.83
N VAL A 47 3.46 5.72 -0.24
CA VAL A 47 4.53 5.01 -0.95
C VAL A 47 4.60 3.56 -0.49
N ILE A 48 4.62 2.63 -1.42
CA ILE A 48 4.88 1.20 -1.16
C ILE A 48 6.19 0.85 -1.83
N ARG A 49 7.13 0.27 -1.08
CA ARG A 49 8.44 -0.15 -1.59
C ARG A 49 8.51 -1.66 -1.63
N ALA A 50 8.94 -2.21 -2.77
CA ALA A 50 9.11 -3.65 -2.91
C ALA A 50 10.11 -4.20 -1.88
N GLU A 51 11.24 -3.50 -1.69
CA GLU A 51 12.27 -3.86 -0.71
C GLU A 51 11.70 -4.07 0.69
N THR A 52 10.96 -3.09 1.23
CA THR A 52 10.36 -3.19 2.58
C THR A 52 9.36 -4.34 2.68
N VAL A 53 8.56 -4.56 1.62
CA VAL A 53 7.61 -5.68 1.60
C VAL A 53 8.33 -7.02 1.55
N SER A 54 9.36 -7.16 0.71
CA SER A 54 10.19 -8.37 0.62
C SER A 54 10.87 -8.70 1.94
N GLU A 55 11.39 -7.70 2.65
CA GLU A 55 11.98 -7.87 3.99
C GLU A 55 10.95 -8.39 5.01
N LYS A 56 9.73 -7.86 5.00
CA LYS A 56 8.64 -8.31 5.89
C LYS A 56 8.13 -9.71 5.52
N LEU A 57 8.01 -9.98 4.22
CA LEU A 57 7.50 -11.23 3.69
C LEU A 57 8.56 -12.36 3.78
N GLY A 58 9.84 -12.02 3.82
CA GLY A 58 10.96 -12.97 3.87
C GLY A 58 11.26 -13.67 2.55
N GLN A 59 10.79 -13.12 1.43
CA GLN A 59 11.00 -13.61 0.07
C GLN A 59 11.00 -12.45 -0.92
N ASP A 60 11.54 -12.68 -2.12
CA ASP A 60 11.40 -11.73 -3.25
C ASP A 60 9.91 -11.44 -3.50
N TRP A 61 9.59 -10.16 -3.58
CA TRP A 61 8.24 -9.67 -3.85
C TRP A 61 8.34 -8.48 -4.80
N ASP A 62 7.50 -8.48 -5.83
CA ASP A 62 7.49 -7.44 -6.86
C ASP A 62 6.25 -6.53 -6.77
N ILE A 63 6.37 -5.28 -7.22
CA ILE A 63 5.25 -4.32 -7.24
C ILE A 63 4.03 -4.86 -8.00
N GLN A 64 4.23 -5.65 -9.06
CA GLN A 64 3.12 -6.25 -9.81
C GLN A 64 2.24 -7.17 -8.93
N GLU A 65 2.81 -7.81 -7.91
CA GLU A 65 2.07 -8.66 -6.98
C GLU A 65 1.11 -7.87 -6.08
N LEU A 66 1.34 -6.55 -5.92
CA LEU A 66 0.40 -5.66 -5.24
C LEU A 66 -0.97 -5.68 -5.94
N GLN A 67 -0.97 -5.68 -7.27
CA GLN A 67 -2.18 -5.62 -8.08
C GLN A 67 -3.07 -6.86 -7.90
N LEU A 68 -2.49 -8.02 -7.56
CA LEU A 68 -3.23 -9.26 -7.29
C LEU A 68 -4.08 -9.15 -6.02
N ASN A 69 -3.61 -8.38 -5.05
CA ASN A 69 -4.25 -8.20 -3.75
C ASN A 69 -5.08 -6.91 -3.67
N MET A 70 -4.95 -6.03 -4.66
CA MET A 70 -5.59 -4.74 -4.70
C MET A 70 -7.05 -4.84 -5.12
N ILE A 71 -7.93 -4.22 -4.32
CA ILE A 71 -9.36 -4.10 -4.62
C ILE A 71 -9.62 -2.76 -5.32
N THR A 72 -9.16 -1.67 -4.72
CA THR A 72 -9.39 -0.32 -5.23
C THR A 72 -8.36 0.66 -4.67
N LEU A 73 -8.11 1.74 -5.39
CA LEU A 73 -7.25 2.84 -4.97
C LEU A 73 -7.92 4.17 -5.30
N GLY A 74 -7.49 5.23 -4.62
CA GLY A 74 -7.88 6.61 -4.90
C GLY A 74 -6.67 7.53 -4.84
N GLY A 75 -6.32 8.11 -5.99
CA GLY A 75 -5.14 8.96 -6.17
C GLY A 75 -4.63 8.84 -7.60
N ASN A 76 -3.64 9.65 -7.96
CA ASN A 76 -2.83 9.38 -9.13
C ASN A 76 -1.79 8.33 -8.78
N VAL A 77 -1.72 7.30 -9.61
CA VAL A 77 -0.73 6.23 -9.49
C VAL A 77 0.54 6.65 -10.23
N ASP A 78 1.67 6.42 -9.57
CA ASP A 78 3.02 6.52 -10.10
C ASP A 78 3.69 5.19 -9.77
N GLU A 79 3.83 4.32 -10.77
CA GLU A 79 4.38 2.97 -10.62
C GLU A 79 5.73 2.91 -11.32
N ASP A 80 6.75 2.53 -10.55
CA ASP A 80 8.12 2.24 -10.99
C ASP A 80 8.44 0.76 -10.70
N ASP A 81 9.59 0.28 -11.17
CA ASP A 81 10.00 -1.12 -10.97
C ASP A 81 10.10 -1.50 -9.47
N ASP A 82 10.53 -0.57 -8.62
CA ASP A 82 10.77 -0.83 -7.18
C ASP A 82 9.70 -0.24 -6.25
N THR A 83 8.87 0.70 -6.74
CA THR A 83 7.95 1.47 -5.89
C THR A 83 6.60 1.73 -6.53
N PHE A 84 5.56 1.70 -5.71
CA PHE A 84 4.21 2.11 -6.07
C PHE A 84 3.79 3.30 -5.22
N THR A 85 3.53 4.44 -5.85
CA THR A 85 3.20 5.69 -5.16
C THR A 85 1.81 6.17 -5.55
N LEU A 86 1.00 6.53 -4.56
CA LEU A 86 -0.27 7.24 -4.74
C LEU A 86 -0.11 8.68 -4.28
N LYS A 87 -0.43 9.64 -5.15
CA LYS A 87 -0.39 11.07 -4.80
C LYS A 87 -1.51 11.87 -5.46
N TRP A 88 -1.91 12.96 -4.82
CA TRP A 88 -2.73 14.00 -5.44
C TRP A 88 -1.83 15.19 -5.79
N ASN A 89 -1.81 15.62 -7.06
CA ASN A 89 -1.18 16.87 -7.49
C ASN A 89 -2.02 18.09 -7.09
#